data_AF-A0A950I0R9-F1
#
_entry.id   AF-A0A950I0R9-F1
#
_cell.length_a   1.000
_cell.length_b   1.000
_cell.length_c   1.000
_cell.angle_alpha   90.00
_cell.angle_beta   90.00
_cell.angle_gamma   90.00
#
_symmetry.space_group_name_H-M   'P 1'
#
loop_
_entity.id
_entity.type
_entity.pdbx_description
1 polymer ?
#
loop_
_entity_poly.entity_id
_entity_poly.type
_entity_poly.pdbx_seq_one_letter_code
_entity_poly.pdbx_strand_id
1 'polypeptide(L)'
;MAQATCASCARLFTVRPQSPRQTFCSDPECQRRRRRAWNQHKLATDPDYRANQLAAEQAWHARNPDYWHFYRLRRKHPVGAGPHASPRATSDASFCGADAAAGLCWIEIHTPGATGCAQAWRVELTVKPQPARATRDACK
;
A
#
# COMPACT_ATOMS: atom_id res chain seq x y z
N MET A 1 14.68 24.40 8.52
CA MET A 1 14.36 23.13 7.85
C MET A 1 15.59 22.67 7.08
N ALA A 2 15.99 21.40 7.15
CA ALA A 2 17.17 20.91 6.42
C ALA A 2 16.88 20.83 4.92
N GLN A 3 17.83 21.24 4.09
CA GLN A 3 17.75 21.15 2.62
C GLN A 3 18.77 20.13 2.11
N ALA A 4 18.41 19.42 1.04
CA ALA A 4 19.29 18.47 0.36
C ALA A 4 19.07 18.51 -1.15
N THR A 5 20.07 18.05 -1.90
CA THR A 5 20.01 17.89 -3.35
C THR A 5 19.48 16.51 -3.71
N CYS A 6 18.47 16.43 -4.58
CA CYS A 6 17.92 15.14 -5.02
C CYS A 6 18.95 14.36 -5.85
N ALA A 7 19.25 13.12 -5.45
CA ALA A 7 20.17 12.23 -6.17
C ALA A 7 19.72 11.89 -7.61
N SER A 8 18.44 12.09 -7.95
CA SER A 8 17.91 11.77 -9.28
C SER A 8 17.83 12.97 -10.23
N CYS A 9 17.39 14.13 -9.75
CA CYS A 9 17.08 15.28 -10.61
C CYS A 9 17.92 16.51 -10.26
N ALA A 10 18.83 16.40 -9.29
CA ALA A 10 19.72 17.46 -8.82
C ALA A 10 19.02 18.76 -8.32
N ARG A 11 17.69 18.76 -8.18
CA ARG A 11 16.96 19.89 -7.58
C ARG A 11 17.09 19.87 -6.06
N LEU A 12 17.20 21.06 -5.47
CA LEU A 12 17.11 21.26 -4.02
C LEU A 12 15.70 20.93 -3.54
N PHE A 13 15.60 20.28 -2.37
CA PHE A 13 14.33 20.00 -1.71
C PHE A 13 14.48 20.07 -0.19
N THR A 14 13.35 20.31 0.49
CA THR A 14 13.29 20.30 1.96
C THR A 14 13.17 18.87 2.47
N VAL A 15 14.10 18.45 3.30
CA VAL A 15 14.12 17.13 3.93
C VAL A 15 13.03 17.06 5.01
N ARG A 16 12.25 15.97 5.01
CA ARG A 16 11.24 15.75 6.05
C ARG A 16 11.92 15.49 7.40
N PRO A 17 11.49 16.15 8.50
CA PRO A 17 12.09 15.94 9.82
C PRO A 17 12.07 14.48 10.29
N GLN A 18 11.04 13.72 9.89
CA GLN A 18 10.88 12.29 10.19
C GLN A 18 11.86 11.39 9.42
N SER A 19 12.47 11.89 8.34
CA SER A 19 13.40 11.13 7.50
C SER A 19 14.65 11.97 7.17
N PRO A 20 15.51 12.24 8.15
CA PRO A 20 16.68 13.12 7.96
C PRO A 20 17.68 12.58 6.93
N ARG A 21 17.65 11.27 6.63
CA ARG A 21 18.50 10.61 5.61
C ARG A 21 17.86 10.55 4.21
N GLN A 22 16.86 11.39 3.93
CA GLN A 22 16.19 11.41 2.63
C GLN A 22 17.13 11.93 1.54
N THR A 23 17.34 11.14 0.48
CA THR A 23 18.23 11.48 -0.65
C THR A 23 17.50 11.80 -1.95
N PHE A 24 16.18 11.57 -2.01
CA PHE A 24 15.35 11.84 -3.19
C PHE A 24 14.19 12.77 -2.81
N CYS A 25 13.92 13.76 -3.66
CA CYS A 25 12.75 14.63 -3.50
C CYS A 25 11.42 13.87 -3.70
N SER A 26 10.30 14.46 -3.31
CA SER A 26 8.97 13.84 -3.38
C SER A 26 8.40 13.68 -4.79
N ASP A 27 9.12 14.12 -5.82
CA ASP A 27 8.72 13.99 -7.21
C ASP A 27 8.46 12.50 -7.57
N PRO A 28 7.30 12.15 -8.17
CA PRO A 28 6.95 10.77 -8.48
C PRO A 28 7.97 10.05 -9.36
N GLU A 29 8.62 10.75 -10.30
CA GLU A 29 9.65 10.14 -11.13
C GLU A 29 10.92 9.81 -10.33
N CYS A 30 11.34 10.74 -9.46
CA CYS A 30 12.49 10.54 -8.59
C CYS A 30 12.25 9.38 -7.60
N GLN A 31 11.03 9.28 -7.06
CA GLN A 31 10.65 8.18 -6.18
C GLN A 31 10.55 6.84 -6.93
N ARG A 32 10.08 6.82 -8.19
CA ARG A 32 10.12 5.62 -9.04
C ARG A 32 11.55 5.15 -9.26
N ARG A 33 12.47 6.06 -9.59
CA ARG A 33 13.90 5.75 -9.79
C ARG A 33 14.53 5.21 -8.51
N ARG A 34 14.24 5.81 -7.35
CA ARG A 34 14.66 5.31 -6.02
C ARG A 34 14.19 3.88 -5.79
N ARG A 35 12.89 3.60 -5.96
CA ARG A 35 12.31 2.25 -5.77
C ARG A 35 12.93 1.22 -6.72
N ARG A 36 13.16 1.61 -7.98
CA ARG A 36 13.83 0.75 -8.96
C ARG A 36 15.25 0.38 -8.54
N ALA A 37 16.04 1.38 -8.10
CA ALA A 37 17.40 1.15 -7.63
C ALA A 37 17.44 0.23 -6.40
N TRP A 38 16.53 0.46 -5.44
CA TRP A 38 16.39 -0.43 -4.28
C TRP A 38 16.03 -1.86 -4.70
N ASN A 39 15.06 -2.03 -5.60
CA ASN A 39 14.65 -3.35 -6.06
C ASN A 39 15.80 -4.09 -6.79
N GLN A 40 16.53 -3.40 -7.66
CA GLN A 40 17.70 -3.95 -8.35
C GLN A 40 18.79 -4.36 -7.36
N HIS A 41 19.07 -3.53 -6.36
CA HIS A 41 20.04 -3.84 -5.32
C HIS A 41 19.61 -5.08 -4.53
N LYS A 42 18.36 -5.13 -4.04
CA LYS A 42 17.84 -6.29 -3.30
C LYS A 42 17.88 -7.56 -4.14
N LEU A 43 17.45 -7.50 -5.41
CA LEU A 43 17.53 -8.66 -6.30
C LEU A 43 18.97 -9.15 -6.50
N ALA A 44 19.97 -8.26 -6.47
CA ALA A 44 21.38 -8.62 -6.62
C ALA A 44 21.99 -9.19 -5.33
N THR A 45 21.70 -8.58 -4.18
CA THR A 45 22.39 -8.87 -2.91
C THR A 45 21.67 -9.85 -2.00
N ASP A 46 20.37 -10.03 -2.17
CA ASP A 46 19.52 -10.83 -1.27
C ASP A 46 18.97 -12.07 -2.03
N PRO A 47 19.60 -13.25 -1.85
CA PRO A 47 19.16 -14.47 -2.53
C PRO A 47 17.78 -14.95 -2.05
N ASP A 48 17.44 -14.75 -0.78
CA ASP A 48 16.14 -15.14 -0.22
C ASP A 48 15.03 -14.27 -0.81
N TYR A 49 15.27 -12.97 -0.95
CA TYR A 49 14.36 -12.06 -1.64
C TYR A 49 14.12 -12.50 -3.09
N ARG A 50 15.18 -12.89 -3.81
CA ARG A 50 15.07 -13.39 -5.19
C ARG A 50 14.25 -14.68 -5.27
N ALA A 51 14.52 -15.64 -4.37
CA ALA A 51 13.79 -16.91 -4.32
C ALA A 51 12.30 -16.69 -4.00
N ASN A 52 11.99 -15.82 -3.03
CA ASN A 52 10.62 -15.49 -2.67
C ASN A 52 9.86 -14.82 -3.82
N GLN A 53 10.50 -13.92 -4.57
CA GLN A 53 9.90 -13.31 -5.77
C GLN A 53 9.54 -14.38 -6.82
N LEU A 54 10.45 -15.31 -7.09
CA LEU A 54 10.20 -16.40 -8.04
C LEU A 54 9.05 -17.31 -7.58
N ALA A 55 9.04 -17.70 -6.31
CA ALA A 55 7.98 -18.54 -5.74
C ALA A 55 6.61 -17.84 -5.80
N ALA A 56 6.56 -16.54 -5.49
CA ALA A 56 5.34 -15.75 -5.57
C ALA A 56 4.81 -15.64 -7.01
N GLU A 57 5.70 -15.42 -7.99
CA GLU A 57 5.35 -15.40 -9.41
C GLU A 57 4.79 -16.76 -9.86
N GLN A 58 5.47 -17.86 -9.55
CA GLN A 58 5.01 -19.22 -9.88
C GLN A 58 3.65 -19.53 -9.25
N ALA A 59 3.47 -19.22 -7.96
CA ALA A 59 2.21 -19.43 -7.26
C ALA A 59 1.08 -18.55 -7.83
N TRP A 60 1.39 -17.35 -8.33
CA TRP A 60 0.42 -16.52 -9.00
C TRP A 60 0.04 -17.08 -10.38
N HIS A 61 1.01 -17.54 -11.17
CA HIS A 61 0.78 -18.18 -12.47
C HIS A 61 -0.06 -19.46 -12.34
N ALA A 62 0.25 -20.31 -11.36
CA ALA A 62 -0.50 -21.55 -11.10
C ALA A 62 -1.98 -21.26 -10.75
N ARG A 63 -2.24 -20.18 -10.02
CA ARG A 63 -3.61 -19.75 -9.67
C ARG A 63 -4.33 -19.02 -10.82
N ASN A 64 -3.60 -18.50 -11.80
CA ASN A 64 -4.15 -17.65 -12.85
C ASN A 64 -3.67 -18.08 -14.26
N PRO A 65 -3.89 -19.34 -14.68
CA PRO A 65 -3.35 -19.87 -15.93
C PRO A 65 -3.86 -19.09 -17.17
N ASP A 66 -5.12 -18.67 -17.15
CA ASP A 66 -5.76 -18.01 -18.29
C ASP A 66 -5.58 -16.48 -18.30
N TYR A 67 -4.89 -15.90 -17.31
CA TYR A 67 -4.81 -14.45 -17.15
C TYR A 67 -4.26 -13.77 -18.41
N TRP A 68 -3.16 -14.29 -18.97
CA TRP A 68 -2.54 -13.67 -20.15
C TRP A 68 -3.40 -13.80 -21.41
N HIS A 69 -4.18 -14.88 -21.51
CA HIS A 69 -5.14 -15.06 -22.59
C HIS A 69 -6.23 -13.98 -22.51
N PHE A 70 -6.89 -13.84 -21.35
CA PHE A 70 -7.92 -12.83 -21.14
C PHE A 70 -7.38 -11.39 -21.23
N TYR A 71 -6.19 -11.13 -20.71
CA TYR A 71 -5.53 -9.84 -20.81
C TYR A 71 -5.33 -9.40 -22.27
N ARG A 72 -4.84 -10.32 -23.13
CA ARG A 72 -4.63 -10.05 -24.55
C ARG A 72 -5.95 -9.85 -25.30
N LEU A 73 -6.98 -10.66 -25.02
CA LEU A 73 -8.31 -10.49 -25.62
C LEU A 73 -8.91 -9.13 -25.27
N ARG A 74 -8.88 -8.73 -23.99
CA ARG A 74 -9.39 -7.43 -23.54
C ARG A 74 -8.70 -6.24 -24.22
N ARG A 75 -7.40 -6.35 -24.50
CA ARG A 75 -6.65 -5.30 -25.22
C ARG A 75 -6.96 -5.23 -26.72
N LYS A 76 -7.45 -6.30 -27.33
CA LYS A 76 -7.81 -6.32 -28.76
C LYS A 76 -9.19 -5.72 -29.05
N HIS A 77 -10.02 -5.52 -28.04
CA HIS A 77 -11.34 -4.86 -28.16
C HIS A 77 -11.31 -3.49 -27.47
N PRO A 78 -11.03 -2.39 -28.19
CA PRO A 78 -11.03 -1.05 -27.61
C PRO A 78 -12.47 -0.56 -27.48
N VAL A 79 -13.23 -1.06 -26.50
CA VAL A 79 -14.45 -0.36 -26.07
C VAL A 79 -14.03 0.60 -24.95
N GLY A 80 -13.77 1.85 -25.33
CA GLY A 80 -13.64 2.99 -24.41
C GLY A 80 -12.49 2.88 -23.41
N ALA A 81 -11.25 2.97 -23.87
CA ALA A 81 -10.07 2.94 -23.03
C ALA A 81 -9.84 4.28 -22.29
N GLY A 82 -10.39 4.40 -21.07
CA GLY A 82 -9.74 5.21 -20.03
C GLY A 82 -8.36 4.60 -19.67
N PRO A 83 -7.46 5.34 -18.99
CA PRO A 83 -6.14 4.82 -18.66
C PRO A 83 -6.27 3.59 -17.76
N HIS A 84 -6.14 2.41 -18.35
CA HIS A 84 -6.07 1.15 -17.62
C HIS A 84 -4.77 1.13 -16.81
N ALA A 85 -4.83 1.61 -15.58
CA ALA A 85 -3.81 1.34 -14.59
C ALA A 85 -3.72 -0.19 -14.45
N SER A 86 -2.56 -0.75 -14.81
CA SER A 86 -2.23 -2.12 -14.44
C SER A 86 -2.49 -2.29 -12.94
N PRO A 87 -3.29 -3.27 -12.49
CA PRO A 87 -3.37 -3.60 -11.08
C PRO A 87 -2.11 -4.38 -10.74
N ARG A 88 -0.95 -3.71 -10.82
CA ARG A 88 0.20 -4.19 -10.08
C ARG A 88 -0.23 -3.98 -8.64
N ALA A 89 -0.53 -5.07 -7.93
CA ALA A 89 -0.92 -5.01 -6.53
C ALA A 89 0.19 -4.28 -5.77
N THR A 90 0.02 -2.97 -5.56
CA THR A 90 0.78 -2.23 -4.58
C THR A 90 0.17 -2.64 -3.26
N SER A 91 0.94 -3.29 -2.40
CA SER A 91 0.58 -3.54 -0.99
C SER A 91 0.54 -2.25 -0.17
N ASP A 92 0.23 -1.13 -0.82
CA ASP A 92 0.06 0.17 -0.19
C ASP A 92 -1.37 0.15 0.36
N ALA A 93 -1.50 -0.12 1.66
CA ALA A 93 -2.74 0.09 2.38
C ALA A 93 -3.15 1.55 2.16
N SER A 94 -4.19 1.78 1.35
CA SER A 94 -4.80 3.09 1.21
C SER A 94 -5.26 3.54 2.59
N PHE A 95 -4.67 4.61 3.09
CA PHE A 95 -5.12 5.29 4.29
C PHE A 95 -6.55 5.78 4.02
N CYS A 96 -7.54 5.01 4.48
CA CYS A 96 -8.92 5.48 4.61
C CYS A 96 -8.86 6.59 5.65
N GLY A 97 -9.17 7.83 5.28
CA GLY A 97 -9.05 9.03 6.12
C GLY A 97 -9.95 9.00 7.36
N ALA A 98 -9.69 8.09 8.28
CA ALA A 98 -10.23 8.10 9.62
C ALA A 98 -9.41 9.10 10.43
N ASP A 99 -10.09 10.12 10.96
CA ASP A 99 -9.52 11.05 11.92
C ASP A 99 -8.89 10.28 13.08
N ALA A 100 -7.61 10.55 13.33
CA ALA A 100 -6.81 9.93 14.40
C ALA A 100 -7.32 10.25 15.82
N ALA A 101 -8.45 10.95 15.95
CA ALA A 101 -9.13 11.25 17.20
C ALA A 101 -10.16 10.18 17.61
N ALA A 102 -10.56 9.28 16.71
CA ALA A 102 -11.42 8.16 17.05
C ALA A 102 -10.58 7.03 17.66
N GLY A 103 -10.70 6.87 18.98
CA GLY A 103 -9.96 5.88 19.75
C GLY A 103 -10.06 4.45 19.23
N LEU A 104 -9.06 3.66 19.63
CA LEU A 104 -8.89 2.21 19.45
C LEU A 104 -10.13 1.49 18.88
N CYS A 105 -10.08 1.12 17.60
CA CYS A 105 -11.02 0.17 17.03
C CYS A 105 -10.59 -1.25 17.39
N TRP A 106 -11.52 -2.05 17.90
CA TRP A 106 -11.35 -3.50 18.00
C TRP A 106 -12.10 -4.14 16.84
N ILE A 107 -11.45 -5.12 16.20
CA ILE A 107 -11.99 -5.84 15.05
C ILE A 107 -12.34 -7.24 15.53
N GLU A 108 -13.63 -7.58 15.55
CA GLU A 108 -14.08 -8.97 15.73
C GLU A 108 -14.30 -9.60 14.36
N ILE A 109 -13.56 -10.69 14.10
CA ILE A 109 -13.63 -11.44 12.86
C ILE A 109 -14.63 -12.59 13.08
N HIS A 110 -15.83 -12.49 12.51
CA HIS A 110 -16.75 -13.62 12.48
C HIS A 110 -16.36 -14.58 11.35
N THR A 111 -16.15 -15.85 11.68
CA THR A 111 -16.03 -16.91 10.68
C THR A 111 -17.40 -17.19 10.07
N PRO A 112 -17.52 -17.31 8.73
CA PRO A 112 -18.81 -17.57 8.11
C PRO A 112 -19.36 -18.93 8.55
N GLY A 113 -20.58 -18.91 9.11
CA GLY A 113 -21.38 -20.11 9.32
C GLY A 113 -21.64 -20.79 7.97
N ALA A 114 -21.62 -22.13 7.98
CA ALA A 114 -21.63 -22.98 6.80
C ALA A 114 -22.88 -22.80 5.94
N THR A 115 -22.89 -21.81 5.05
CA THR A 115 -23.67 -21.84 3.80
C THR A 115 -23.15 -20.80 2.82
N GLY A 116 -22.39 -21.28 1.82
CA GLY A 116 -22.27 -20.66 0.50
C GLY A 116 -21.32 -19.46 0.39
N CYS A 117 -20.11 -19.74 -0.13
CA CYS A 117 -19.10 -18.82 -0.69
C CYS A 117 -18.01 -18.32 0.29
N ALA A 118 -16.84 -18.96 0.22
CA ALA A 118 -15.68 -18.80 1.11
C ALA A 118 -14.88 -17.48 0.99
N GLN A 119 -15.46 -16.42 0.40
CA GLN A 119 -14.70 -15.21 0.04
C GLN A 119 -15.33 -13.89 0.49
N ALA A 120 -16.44 -13.91 1.23
CA ALA A 120 -17.05 -12.70 1.77
C ALA A 120 -16.99 -12.70 3.29
N TRP A 121 -16.13 -11.83 3.84
CA TRP A 121 -16.09 -11.53 5.28
C TRP A 121 -16.87 -10.25 5.51
N ARG A 122 -17.91 -10.31 6.36
CA ARG A 122 -18.62 -9.11 6.82
C ARG A 122 -18.04 -8.70 8.16
N VAL A 123 -17.50 -7.49 8.25
CA VAL A 123 -17.01 -6.89 9.50
C VAL A 123 -17.98 -5.80 9.90
N GLU A 124 -18.51 -5.87 11.12
CA GLU A 124 -19.34 -4.82 11.67
C GLU A 124 -18.48 -3.91 12.56
N LEU A 125 -18.45 -2.62 12.23
CA LEU A 125 -17.63 -1.62 12.91
C LEU A 125 -18.53 -0.74 13.77
N THR A 126 -18.67 -1.09 15.04
CA THR A 126 -19.48 -0.29 15.98
C THR A 126 -18.60 0.72 16.72
N VAL A 127 -18.77 1.99 16.41
CA VAL A 127 -18.09 3.09 17.12
C VAL A 127 -18.82 3.34 18.44
N LYS A 128 -18.23 2.97 19.58
CA LYS A 128 -18.75 3.41 20.87
C LYS A 128 -18.28 4.84 21.15
N PRO A 129 -19.19 5.78 21.48
CA PRO A 129 -18.77 7.08 21.96
C PRO A 129 -18.00 6.90 23.27
N GLN A 130 -16.85 7.57 23.40
CA GLN A 130 -16.13 7.60 24.66
C GLN A 130 -17.03 8.25 25.72
N PRO A 131 -17.10 7.70 26.95
CA PRO A 131 -17.76 8.43 28.04
C PRO A 131 -17.03 9.76 28.21
N ALA A 132 -17.82 10.84 28.29
CA ALA A 132 -17.32 12.19 28.44
C ALA A 132 -16.33 12.24 29.61
N ARG A 133 -15.12 12.73 29.32
CA ARG A 133 -14.10 12.95 30.33
C ARG A 133 -14.67 13.97 31.33
N ALA A 134 -14.92 13.54 32.57
CA ALA A 134 -15.39 14.42 33.62
C ALA A 134 -14.49 15.67 33.69
N THR A 135 -15.09 16.84 33.59
CA THR A 135 -14.43 18.12 33.81
C THR A 135 -13.97 18.16 35.26
N ARG A 136 -12.67 18.03 35.50
CA ARG A 136 -12.08 18.46 36.77
C ARG A 136 -11.89 19.98 36.69
N ASP A 137 -12.94 20.71 37.02
CA ASP A 137 -12.76 21.99 37.70
C ASP A 137 -12.08 21.76 39.06
N ALA A 138 -11.43 22.82 39.55
CA ALA A 138 -10.92 22.99 40.92
C ALA A 138 -9.61 22.27 41.32
N CYS A 139 -8.51 23.00 41.23
CA CYS A 139 -7.61 23.21 42.37
C CYS A 139 -6.93 24.58 42.19
N LYS A 140 -7.46 25.60 42.88
CA LYS A 140 -6.62 26.67 43.43
C LYS A 140 -5.99 26.15 44.71
#